data_AF-A0AAJ0DC87-F1
#
_entry.id   AF-A0AAJ0DC87-F1
#
_cell.length_a   1.000
_cell.length_b   1.000
_cell.length_c   1.000
_cell.angle_alpha   90.00
_cell.angle_beta   90.00
_cell.angle_gamma   90.00
#
_symmetry.space_group_name_H-M   'P 1'
#
loop_
_entity.id
_entity.type
_entity.pdbx_description
1 polymer ?
#
loop_
_entity_poly.entity_id
_entity_poly.type
_entity_poly.pdbx_seq_one_letter_code
_entity_poly.pdbx_strand_id
1 'polypeptide(L)'
;MSAHSMHFNRDIWGANARDFAPERWLQPDASHLEGYLVSFSKGARMCLGINLAYSEIRIALANLFRRFDLKLDGNMTPEDTERLDCFTTSLRGSGPMVYCSARRE
;
A
#
# COMPACT_ATOMS: atom_id res chain seq x y z
N MET A 1 -0.62 20.31 5.10
CA MET A 1 -1.56 19.33 4.49
C MET A 1 -1.03 17.95 4.81
N SER A 2 -1.81 17.11 5.51
CA SER A 2 -1.38 15.74 5.85
C SER A 2 -1.53 14.84 4.62
N ALA A 3 -0.55 13.96 4.36
CA ALA A 3 -0.65 12.95 3.29
C ALA A 3 -1.87 12.05 3.50
N HIS A 4 -2.17 11.68 4.75
CA HIS A 4 -3.35 10.92 5.12
C HIS A 4 -4.64 11.59 4.65
N SER A 5 -4.83 12.88 4.97
CA SER A 5 -6.03 13.62 4.56
C SER A 5 -6.17 13.71 3.04
N MET A 6 -5.05 13.82 2.30
CA MET A 6 -5.05 13.85 0.84
C MET A 6 -5.42 12.51 0.23
N HIS A 7 -4.88 11.41 0.74
CA HIS A 7 -5.11 10.05 0.23
C HIS A 7 -6.53 9.54 0.50
N PHE A 8 -7.23 10.09 1.50
CA PHE A 8 -8.60 9.71 1.84
C PHE A 8 -9.65 10.77 1.46
N ASN A 9 -9.27 11.78 0.68
CA ASN A 9 -10.22 12.79 0.19
C ASN A 9 -11.17 12.17 -0.86
N ARG A 10 -12.47 12.11 -0.55
CA ARG A 10 -13.50 11.53 -1.42
C ARG A 10 -13.74 12.33 -2.70
N ASP A 11 -13.43 13.61 -2.72
CA ASP A 11 -13.57 14.47 -3.90
C ASP A 11 -12.50 14.14 -4.96
N ILE A 12 -11.37 13.57 -4.52
CA ILE A 12 -10.25 13.18 -5.39
C ILE A 12 -10.32 11.69 -5.70
N TRP A 13 -10.50 10.85 -4.68
CA TRP A 13 -10.39 9.39 -4.79
C TRP A 13 -11.74 8.67 -4.93
N GLY A 14 -12.85 9.41 -4.90
CA GLY A 14 -14.21 8.88 -5.02
C GLY A 14 -14.77 8.32 -3.71
N ALA A 15 -15.95 7.68 -3.80
CA ALA A 15 -16.66 7.17 -2.63
C ALA A 15 -15.88 6.07 -1.88
N ASN A 16 -15.10 5.27 -2.61
CA ASN A 16 -14.27 4.17 -2.11
C ASN A 16 -12.84 4.61 -1.76
N ALA A 17 -12.63 5.88 -1.39
CA ALA A 17 -11.30 6.41 -1.04
C ALA A 17 -10.59 5.63 0.09
N ARG A 18 -11.36 5.01 1.00
CA ARG A 18 -10.85 4.22 2.12
C ARG A 18 -10.68 2.73 1.80
N ASP A 19 -11.10 2.31 0.61
CA ASP A 19 -11.06 0.90 0.21
C ASP A 19 -9.76 0.60 -0.54
N PHE A 20 -9.24 -0.61 -0.35
CA PHE A 20 -8.13 -1.11 -1.16
C PHE A 20 -8.66 -1.51 -2.54
N ALA A 21 -8.61 -0.57 -3.50
CA ALA A 21 -9.08 -0.76 -4.88
C ALA A 21 -7.95 -0.50 -5.89
N PRO A 22 -7.04 -1.46 -6.09
CA PRO A 22 -5.91 -1.30 -7.01
C PRO A 22 -6.34 -1.10 -8.47
N GLU A 23 -7.52 -1.58 -8.86
CA GLU A 23 -8.09 -1.47 -10.21
C GLU A 23 -8.33 -0.01 -10.64
N ARG A 24 -8.37 0.92 -9.68
CA ARG A 24 -8.43 2.36 -9.93
C ARG A 24 -7.28 2.84 -10.81
N TRP A 25 -6.10 2.24 -10.66
CA TRP A 25 -4.91 2.59 -11.44
C TRP A 25 -4.91 1.97 -12.85
N LEU A 26 -5.86 1.09 -13.16
CA LEU A 26 -6.03 0.48 -14.48
C LEU A 26 -7.06 1.24 -15.34
N GLN A 27 -7.73 2.26 -14.79
CA GLN A 27 -8.69 3.07 -15.52
C GLN A 27 -7.98 3.97 -16.54
N PRO A 28 -8.58 4.23 -17.72
CA PRO A 28 -7.96 5.05 -18.76
C PRO A 28 -7.58 6.46 -18.33
N ASP A 29 -8.30 7.02 -17.36
CA ASP A 29 -8.12 8.37 -16.85
C ASP A 29 -7.25 8.44 -15.58
N ALA A 30 -6.75 7.32 -15.05
CA ALA A 30 -6.09 7.26 -13.73
C ALA A 30 -4.86 8.19 -13.55
N SER A 31 -4.25 8.66 -14.65
CA SER A 31 -3.09 9.56 -14.61
C SER A 31 -3.37 10.88 -13.87
N HIS A 32 -4.61 11.35 -13.83
CA HIS A 32 -4.96 12.55 -13.06
C HIS A 32 -4.74 12.37 -11.55
N LEU A 33 -4.79 11.13 -11.04
CA LEU A 33 -4.61 10.81 -9.62
C LEU A 33 -3.15 10.88 -9.17
N GLU A 34 -2.19 10.76 -10.10
CA GLU A 34 -0.75 10.82 -9.78
C GLU A 34 -0.36 12.13 -9.10
N GLY A 35 -1.04 13.23 -9.46
CA GLY A 35 -0.84 14.54 -8.86
C GLY A 35 -1.13 14.59 -7.37
N TYR A 36 -2.02 13.72 -6.89
CA TYR A 36 -2.55 13.67 -5.52
C TYR A 36 -1.96 12.52 -4.69
N LEU A 37 -1.23 11.59 -5.31
CA LEU A 37 -0.51 10.52 -4.62
C LEU A 37 0.79 11.03 -4.00
N VAL A 38 0.69 11.60 -2.80
CA VAL A 38 1.82 12.24 -2.08
C VAL A 38 2.51 11.36 -1.04
N SER A 39 2.58 10.03 -1.24
CA SER A 39 3.17 9.07 -0.28
C SER A 39 4.65 9.33 0.04
N PHE A 40 5.36 9.98 -0.88
CA PHE A 40 6.77 10.36 -0.75
C PHE A 40 6.95 11.89 -0.61
N SER A 41 5.91 12.59 -0.14
CA SER A 41 5.81 14.05 -0.20
C SER A 41 5.87 14.57 -1.66
N LYS A 42 5.91 15.89 -1.85
CA LYS A 42 6.01 16.55 -3.17
C LYS A 42 6.74 17.89 -3.03
N GLY A 43 7.39 18.33 -4.11
CA GLY A 43 8.13 19.60 -4.15
C GLY A 43 9.59 19.47 -3.68
N ALA A 44 10.21 20.59 -3.27
CA ALA A 44 11.65 20.68 -3.01
C ALA A 44 12.18 19.77 -1.88
N ARG A 45 11.30 19.22 -1.04
CA ARG A 45 11.64 18.32 0.07
C ARG A 45 11.02 16.92 -0.09
N MET A 46 10.69 16.54 -1.32
CA MET A 46 10.21 15.18 -1.61
C MET A 46 11.28 14.14 -1.28
N CYS A 47 10.84 12.91 -1.02
CA CYS A 47 11.75 11.81 -0.68
C CYS A 47 12.80 11.62 -1.78
N LEU A 48 14.07 11.77 -1.41
CA LEU A 48 15.20 11.55 -2.31
C LEU A 48 15.25 10.09 -2.81
N GLY A 49 14.79 9.15 -1.99
CA GLY A 49 14.80 7.71 -2.26
C GLY A 49 13.61 7.19 -3.08
N ILE A 50 12.73 8.05 -3.61
CA ILE A 50 11.49 7.61 -4.29
C ILE A 50 11.72 6.60 -5.42
N ASN A 51 12.76 6.81 -6.24
CA ASN A 51 13.06 5.93 -7.37
C ASN A 51 13.59 4.56 -6.90
N LEU A 52 14.41 4.55 -5.85
CA LEU A 52 14.90 3.32 -5.24
C LEU A 52 13.76 2.53 -4.61
N ALA A 53 12.94 3.19 -3.78
CA ALA A 53 11.80 2.58 -3.12
C ALA A 53 10.84 1.92 -4.13
N TYR A 54 10.51 2.61 -5.22
CA TYR A 54 9.67 2.02 -6.26
C TYR A 54 10.32 0.83 -6.97
N SER A 55 11.64 0.84 -7.15
CA SER A 55 12.37 -0.29 -7.75
C SER A 55 12.34 -1.51 -6.82
N GLU A 56 12.62 -1.29 -5.53
CA GLU A 56 12.59 -2.33 -4.50
C GLU A 56 11.19 -2.94 -4.34
N ILE A 57 10.15 -2.11 -4.23
CA ILE A 57 8.75 -2.57 -4.11
C ILE A 57 8.37 -3.47 -5.29
N ARG A 58 8.70 -3.06 -6.52
CA ARG A 58 8.36 -3.84 -7.73
C ARG A 58 9.10 -5.18 -7.74
N ILE A 59 10.40 -5.18 -7.47
CA ILE A 59 11.22 -6.40 -7.45
C ILE A 59 10.76 -7.34 -6.33
N ALA A 60 10.47 -6.81 -5.14
CA ALA A 60 10.00 -7.59 -3.99
C ALA A 60 8.66 -8.26 -4.28
N LEU A 61 7.67 -7.49 -4.75
CA LEU A 61 6.34 -8.03 -5.08
C LEU A 61 6.40 -9.05 -6.21
N ALA A 62 7.16 -8.76 -7.27
CA ALA A 62 7.34 -9.70 -8.38
C ALA A 62 7.96 -11.02 -7.92
N ASN A 63 8.98 -10.99 -7.06
CA ASN A 63 9.58 -12.22 -6.53
C ASN A 63 8.67 -12.96 -5.56
N LEU A 64 7.94 -12.23 -4.71
CA LEU A 64 7.02 -12.81 -3.74
C LEU A 64 5.94 -13.65 -4.45
N PHE A 65 5.21 -13.04 -5.39
CA PHE A 65 4.11 -13.72 -6.08
C PHE A 65 4.56 -14.72 -7.16
N ARG A 66 5.77 -14.57 -7.70
CA ARG A 66 6.31 -15.55 -8.66
C ARG A 66 6.76 -16.84 -7.98
N ARG A 67 7.34 -16.75 -6.78
CA ARG A 67 8.04 -17.89 -6.15
C ARG A 67 7.26 -18.56 -5.03
N PHE A 68 6.24 -17.91 -4.47
CA PHE A 68 5.54 -18.43 -3.30
C PHE A 68 4.03 -18.43 -3.50
N ASP A 69 3.39 -19.48 -2.98
CA ASP A 69 1.96 -19.48 -2.69
C ASP A 69 1.77 -18.95 -1.27
N LEU A 70 0.91 -17.95 -1.13
CA LEU A 70 0.67 -17.23 0.12
C LEU A 70 -0.70 -17.61 0.69
N LYS A 71 -0.73 -18.02 1.96
CA LYS A 71 -1.97 -18.28 2.69
C LYS A 71 -1.99 -17.48 3.98
N LEU A 72 -3.01 -16.65 4.17
CA LEU A 72 -3.23 -15.93 5.42
C LEU A 72 -3.52 -16.91 6.55
N ASP A 73 -2.99 -16.66 7.74
CA ASP A 73 -3.37 -17.41 8.93
C ASP A 73 -4.86 -17.20 9.24
N GLY A 74 -5.60 -18.31 9.36
CA GLY A 74 -7.04 -18.30 9.61
C GLY A 74 -7.42 -17.88 11.04
N ASN A 75 -6.44 -17.82 11.95
CA ASN A 75 -6.66 -17.39 13.32
C ASN A 75 -6.50 -15.87 13.51
N MET A 76 -6.22 -15.13 12.45
CA MET A 76 -6.07 -13.68 12.52
C MET A 76 -7.37 -12.98 12.91
N THR A 77 -7.25 -11.98 13.77
CA THR A 77 -8.33 -11.11 14.19
C THR A 77 -8.21 -9.73 13.54
N PRO A 78 -9.28 -8.93 13.50
CA PRO A 78 -9.19 -7.54 13.04
C PRO A 78 -8.19 -6.70 13.84
N GLU A 79 -8.01 -7.00 15.13
CA GLU A 79 -7.08 -6.30 16.03
C GLU A 79 -5.62 -6.44 15.57
N ASP A 80 -5.25 -7.59 14.98
CA ASP A 80 -3.91 -7.84 14.46
C ASP A 80 -3.53 -6.92 13.29
N THR A 81 -4.54 -6.34 12.63
CA THR A 81 -4.37 -5.44 11.48
C THR A 81 -4.82 -4.01 11.75
N GLU A 82 -5.22 -3.70 12.99
CA GLU A 82 -5.62 -2.35 13.36
C GLU A 82 -4.43 -1.40 13.23
N ARG A 83 -4.59 -0.38 12.38
CA ARG A 83 -3.56 0.63 12.13
C ARG A 83 -3.55 1.65 13.27
N LEU A 84 -2.38 1.86 13.84
CA LEU A 84 -2.10 2.91 14.80
C LEU A 84 -1.33 4.04 14.10
N ASP A 85 -1.81 5.26 14.25
CA ASP A 85 -1.11 6.46 13.77
C ASP A 85 -0.17 6.98 14.87
N CYS A 86 1.10 6.59 14.79
CA CYS A 86 2.14 6.94 15.75
C CYS A 86 3.29 7.68 15.06
N PHE A 87 2.98 8.78 14.34
CA PHE A 87 3.90 9.52 13.45
C PHE A 87 4.35 8.73 12.20
N THR A 88 4.54 7.42 12.34
CA THR A 88 4.55 6.42 11.28
C THR A 88 3.38 5.45 11.49
N THR A 89 2.90 4.82 10.41
CA THR A 89 1.89 3.75 10.54
C THR A 89 2.51 2.54 11.26
N SER A 90 1.92 2.18 12.39
CA SER A 90 2.21 0.97 13.14
C SER A 90 0.95 0.09 13.18
N LEU A 91 1.09 -1.15 13.62
CA LEU A 91 -0.03 -2.06 13.86
C LEU A 91 -0.17 -2.29 15.37
N ARG A 92 -1.40 -2.49 15.85
CA ARG A 92 -1.64 -2.84 17.26
C ARG A 92 -1.10 -4.22 17.58
N GLY A 93 -1.38 -5.22 16.74
CA GLY A 93 -0.89 -6.58 16.89
C GLY A 93 0.40 -6.85 16.11
N SER A 94 0.70 -8.13 15.89
CA SER A 94 1.87 -8.61 15.16
C SER A 94 1.82 -8.33 13.65
N GLY A 95 0.68 -7.89 13.13
CA GLY A 95 0.44 -7.72 11.70
C GLY A 95 0.05 -9.03 11.01
N PRO A 96 -0.12 -9.00 9.68
CA PRO A 96 -0.58 -10.15 8.93
C PRO A 96 0.44 -11.29 8.93
N MET A 97 0.05 -12.39 9.56
CA MET A 97 0.80 -13.64 9.54
C MET A 97 0.43 -14.42 8.27
N VAL A 98 1.44 -14.70 7.45
CA VAL A 98 1.27 -15.35 6.15
C VAL A 98 2.15 -16.58 6.08
N TYR A 99 1.55 -17.72 5.76
CA TYR A 99 2.27 -18.93 5.42
C TYR A 99 2.72 -18.86 3.96
N CYS A 100 4.03 -19.00 3.75
CA CYS A 100 4.65 -18.99 2.43
C CYS A 100 5.15 -20.40 2.09
N SER A 101 4.56 -21.04 1.08
CA SER A 101 5.09 -22.28 0.50
C SER A 101 5.73 -22.00 -0.85
N ALA A 102 6.82 -22.70 -1.18
CA ALA A 102 7.43 -22.60 -2.51
C ALA A 102 6.41 -23.02 -3.57
N ARG A 103 6.18 -22.15 -4.55
CA ARG A 103 5.29 -22.41 -5.67
C ARG A 103 5.93 -23.47 -6.56
N ARG A 104 5.24 -24.58 -6.76
CA ARG A 104 5.68 -25.63 -7.70
C ARG A 104 5.29 -25.18 -9.11
N GLU A 105 6.22 -25.31 -10.05
CA GLU A 105 6.01 -25.01 -11.48
C GLU A 105 4.91 -25.88 -12.09
#